data_AF-A0A839RT37-F1
#
_entry.id   AF-A0A839RT37-F1
#
_cell.length_a   1.000
_cell.length_b   1.000
_cell.length_c   1.000
_cell.angle_alpha   90.00
_cell.angle_beta   90.00
_cell.angle_gamma   90.00
#
_symmetry.space_group_name_H-M   'P 1'
#
loop_
_entity.id
_entity.type
_entity.pdbx_description
1 polymer ?
#
loop_
_entity_poly.entity_id
_entity_poly.type
_entity_poly.pdbx_seq_one_letter_code
_entity_poly.pdbx_strand_id
1 'polypeptide(L)'
;MPARKEPVSAFGARLQKAPRKSHPLAPEPTPATKPAPKSTVTAPAAAKMLVPFSTRITPELLREVRPAAVDKDMKIRDITNEALTAWLGKNR
;
A
#
# COMPACT_ATOMS: atom_id res chain seq x y z
N MET A 1 19.81 -42.05 18.24
CA MET A 1 19.33 -41.06 17.27
C MET A 1 17.80 -41.14 17.16
N PRO A 2 17.01 -40.23 17.76
CA PRO A 2 15.60 -40.11 17.43
C PRO A 2 15.31 -38.90 16.55
N ALA A 3 14.52 -39.15 15.51
CA ALA A 3 14.18 -38.27 14.41
C ALA A 3 13.30 -37.07 14.83
N ARG A 4 13.56 -35.96 14.13
CA ARG A 4 12.86 -34.66 14.14
C ARG A 4 11.37 -34.85 13.81
N LYS A 5 10.46 -34.46 14.69
CA LYS A 5 9.03 -34.32 14.38
C LYS A 5 8.73 -32.84 14.09
N GLU A 6 8.48 -32.51 12.83
CA GLU A 6 7.93 -31.21 12.45
C GLU A 6 6.46 -31.13 12.87
N PRO A 7 5.97 -29.99 13.41
CA PRO A 7 4.55 -29.84 13.70
C PRO A 7 3.75 -29.75 12.39
N VAL A 8 2.82 -30.68 12.23
CA VAL A 8 1.81 -30.71 11.17
C VAL A 8 0.96 -29.43 11.28
N SER A 9 1.04 -28.57 10.27
CA SER A 9 0.19 -27.38 10.15
C SER A 9 -1.28 -27.80 10.10
N ALA A 10 -2.03 -27.50 11.16
CA ALA A 10 -3.46 -27.83 11.31
C ALA A 10 -4.41 -26.95 10.48
N PHE A 11 -3.87 -26.05 9.63
CA PHE A 11 -4.67 -25.15 8.78
C PHE A 11 -4.41 -25.39 7.28
N GLY A 12 -4.16 -26.64 6.89
CA GLY A 12 -3.94 -27.07 5.51
C GLY A 12 -5.21 -27.34 4.69
N ALA A 13 -6.27 -26.52 4.80
CA ALA A 13 -7.48 -26.69 3.99
C ALA A 13 -7.70 -25.50 3.05
N ARG A 14 -7.45 -25.70 1.75
CA ARG A 14 -7.92 -24.82 0.67
C ARG A 14 -9.45 -24.71 0.76
N LEU A 15 -9.96 -23.51 1.05
CA LEU A 15 -11.37 -23.17 0.92
C LEU A 15 -11.82 -23.43 -0.54
N GLN A 16 -12.55 -24.52 -0.75
CA GLN A 16 -13.20 -24.80 -2.03
C GLN A 16 -14.32 -23.78 -2.23
N LYS A 17 -14.30 -23.07 -3.37
CA LYS A 17 -15.36 -22.13 -3.74
C LYS A 17 -16.68 -22.91 -3.89
N ALA A 18 -17.68 -22.53 -3.10
CA ALA A 18 -19.03 -23.10 -3.18
C ALA A 18 -19.65 -22.90 -4.59
N PRO A 19 -20.49 -23.83 -5.07
CA PRO A 19 -21.23 -23.68 -6.32
C PRO A 19 -22.21 -22.50 -6.22
N ARG A 20 -21.91 -21.40 -6.92
CA ARG A 20 -22.82 -20.25 -6.99
C ARG A 20 -23.96 -20.59 -7.96
N LYS A 21 -25.13 -20.96 -7.44
CA LYS A 21 -26.38 -20.91 -8.22
C LYS A 21 -26.62 -19.45 -8.61
N SER A 22 -26.65 -19.15 -9.90
CA SER A 22 -26.89 -17.81 -10.44
C SER A 22 -28.32 -17.37 -10.13
N HIS A 23 -28.48 -16.26 -9.42
CA HIS A 23 -29.77 -15.60 -9.22
C HIS A 23 -30.21 -14.96 -10.55
N PRO A 24 -31.51 -14.97 -10.92
CA PRO A 24 -31.99 -14.47 -12.22
C PRO A 24 -31.83 -12.95 -12.48
N LEU A 25 -31.18 -12.22 -11.57
CA LEU A 25 -30.85 -10.79 -11.72
C LEU A 25 -29.35 -10.49 -11.58
N ALA A 26 -28.48 -11.50 -11.71
CA ALA A 26 -27.03 -11.25 -11.74
C ALA A 26 -26.61 -10.77 -13.15
N PRO A 27 -25.89 -9.64 -13.29
CA PRO A 27 -25.33 -9.21 -14.56
C PRO A 27 -24.35 -10.25 -15.10
N GLU A 28 -24.36 -10.48 -16.43
CA GLU A 28 -23.61 -11.56 -17.10
C GLU A 28 -22.11 -11.53 -16.80
N PRO A 29 -21.50 -12.64 -16.34
CA PRO A 29 -20.07 -12.79 -16.33
C PRO A 29 -19.55 -13.18 -17.72
N THR A 30 -18.74 -12.32 -18.33
CA THR A 30 -17.99 -12.59 -19.57
C THR A 30 -16.98 -13.74 -19.33
N PRO A 31 -16.80 -14.67 -20.30
CA PRO A 31 -16.08 -15.92 -20.08
C PRO A 31 -14.55 -15.75 -20.03
N ALA A 32 -13.94 -16.61 -19.23
CA ALA A 32 -12.53 -16.63 -18.89
C ALA A 32 -11.60 -17.13 -20.02
N THR A 33 -10.43 -16.50 -20.15
CA THR A 33 -9.27 -17.04 -20.87
C THR A 33 -8.05 -17.06 -19.94
N LYS A 34 -7.60 -18.25 -19.53
CA LYS A 34 -6.23 -18.53 -19.03
C LYS A 34 -5.28 -18.67 -20.25
N PRO A 35 -3.94 -18.66 -20.14
CA PRO A 35 -3.02 -18.17 -19.10
C PRO A 35 -1.85 -17.30 -19.68
N ALA A 36 -0.88 -16.95 -18.82
CA ALA A 36 0.52 -16.52 -19.12
C ALA A 36 0.84 -15.02 -19.26
N PRO A 37 2.11 -14.65 -18.99
CA PRO A 37 2.52 -13.44 -18.28
C PRO A 37 2.74 -12.25 -19.22
N LYS A 38 2.31 -11.06 -18.82
CA LYS A 38 2.77 -9.82 -19.44
C LYS A 38 3.07 -8.78 -18.38
N SER A 39 4.37 -8.69 -18.09
CA SER A 39 5.00 -7.39 -17.95
C SER A 39 4.59 -6.54 -19.16
N THR A 40 3.88 -5.46 -18.92
CA THR A 40 3.83 -4.33 -19.85
C THR A 40 3.88 -3.07 -19.01
N VAL A 41 5.09 -2.53 -19.00
CA VAL A 41 5.46 -1.17 -18.64
C VAL A 41 4.47 -0.20 -19.29
N THR A 42 3.87 0.65 -18.47
CA THR A 42 3.40 1.96 -18.91
C THR A 42 4.14 3.00 -18.08
N ALA A 43 5.23 3.50 -18.64
CA ALA A 43 5.83 4.77 -18.26
C ALA A 43 5.81 5.62 -19.55
N PRO A 44 5.55 6.93 -19.46
CA PRO A 44 6.60 7.80 -18.96
C PRO A 44 6.08 8.98 -18.13
N ALA A 45 6.49 9.04 -16.89
CA ALA A 45 6.76 10.31 -16.24
C ALA A 45 7.81 9.97 -15.21
N ALA A 46 8.93 10.69 -15.18
CA ALA A 46 10.04 10.47 -14.26
C ALA A 46 9.50 10.05 -12.89
N ALA A 47 9.49 8.75 -12.63
CA ALA A 47 9.13 8.22 -11.33
C ALA A 47 10.34 8.59 -10.50
N LYS A 48 10.35 9.86 -10.03
CA LYS A 48 11.31 10.35 -9.06
C LYS A 48 11.34 9.25 -8.04
N MET A 49 12.47 8.53 -7.97
CA MET A 49 12.60 7.40 -7.08
C MET A 49 12.29 7.95 -5.70
N LEU A 50 11.09 7.64 -5.19
CA LEU A 50 10.64 8.15 -3.92
C LEU A 50 11.46 7.39 -2.89
N VAL A 51 12.43 8.07 -2.28
CA VAL A 51 13.24 7.48 -1.23
C VAL A 51 12.40 7.48 0.04
N PRO A 52 12.02 6.30 0.58
CA PRO A 52 11.34 6.25 1.85
C PRO A 52 12.32 6.74 2.94
N PHE A 53 11.90 7.71 3.73
CA PHE A 53 12.65 8.17 4.89
C PHE A 53 11.80 8.00 6.15
N SER A 54 12.46 7.67 7.24
CA SER A 54 11.84 7.61 8.57
C SER A 54 12.67 8.47 9.49
N THR A 55 12.01 9.33 10.27
CA THR A 55 12.65 10.17 11.27
C THR A 55 11.82 10.20 12.54
N ARG A 56 12.48 10.41 13.67
CA ARG A 56 11.82 10.58 14.96
C ARG A 56 11.45 12.04 15.10
N ILE A 57 10.15 12.30 15.27
CA ILE A 57 9.62 13.63 15.49
C ILE A 57 9.28 13.72 16.98
N THR A 58 9.70 14.80 17.63
CA THR A 58 9.34 15.05 19.03
C THR A 58 7.83 15.26 19.17
N PRO A 59 7.24 14.88 20.31
CA PRO A 59 5.80 15.06 20.53
C PRO A 59 5.38 16.54 20.51
N GLU A 60 6.27 17.45 20.89
CA GLU A 60 6.02 18.90 20.84
C GLU A 60 5.85 19.39 19.40
N LEU A 61 6.76 19.01 18.50
CA LEU A 61 6.66 19.36 17.09
C LEU A 61 5.40 18.75 16.44
N LEU A 62 5.00 17.54 16.84
CA LEU A 62 3.74 16.95 16.36
C LEU A 62 2.50 17.73 16.81
N ARG A 63 2.54 18.40 17.97
CA ARG A 63 1.42 19.25 18.44
C ARG A 63 1.27 20.50 17.58
N GLU A 64 2.35 20.99 16.99
CA GLU A 64 2.33 22.14 16.08
C GLU A 64 1.96 21.75 14.65
N VAL A 65 2.46 20.59 14.17
CA VAL A 65 2.23 20.13 12.79
C VAL A 65 0.79 19.66 12.56
N ARG A 66 0.14 19.05 13.57
CA ARG A 66 -1.25 18.57 13.44
C ARG A 66 -2.27 19.68 13.14
N PRO A 67 -2.35 20.79 13.88
CA PRO A 67 -3.29 21.87 13.57
C PRO A 67 -3.00 22.45 12.19
N ALA A 68 -1.72 22.69 11.84
CA ALA A 68 -1.35 23.15 10.51
C ALA A 68 -1.80 22.20 9.37
N ALA A 69 -1.81 20.89 9.64
CA ALA A 69 -2.33 19.88 8.72
C ALA A 69 -3.85 19.90 8.57
N VAL A 70 -4.57 20.18 9.66
CA VAL A 70 -6.01 20.35 9.64
C VAL A 70 -6.39 21.65 8.91
N ASP A 71 -5.70 22.76 9.20
CA ASP A 71 -5.98 24.07 8.61
C ASP A 71 -5.82 24.09 7.08
N LYS A 72 -4.84 23.34 6.57
CA LYS A 72 -4.58 23.22 5.13
C LYS A 72 -5.32 22.07 4.45
N ASP A 73 -6.08 21.27 5.20
CA ASP A 73 -6.70 20.02 4.73
C ASP A 73 -5.70 19.09 4.00
N MET A 74 -4.52 18.89 4.62
CA MET A 74 -3.42 18.10 4.05
C MET A 74 -3.00 16.98 4.99
N LYS A 75 -2.42 15.91 4.43
CA LYS A 75 -1.78 14.88 5.26
C LYS A 75 -0.48 15.43 5.85
N ILE A 76 -0.16 14.96 7.06
CA ILE A 76 1.10 15.29 7.75
C ILE A 76 2.31 15.06 6.84
N ARG A 77 2.31 13.98 6.04
CA ARG A 77 3.38 13.69 5.07
C ARG A 77 3.55 14.81 4.04
N ASP A 78 2.46 15.32 3.49
CA ASP A 78 2.49 16.28 2.40
C ASP A 78 2.95 17.64 2.90
N ILE A 79 2.49 18.06 4.08
CA ILE A 79 3.01 19.25 4.77
C ILE A 79 4.49 19.12 5.13
N THR A 80 4.92 17.93 5.56
CA THR A 80 6.33 17.71 5.89
C THR A 80 7.19 17.87 4.63
N ASN A 81 6.72 17.37 3.47
CA ASN A 81 7.40 17.55 2.20
C ASN A 81 7.40 19.02 1.75
N GLU A 82 6.30 19.75 1.91
CA GLU A 82 6.20 21.18 1.61
C GLU A 82 7.20 21.99 2.46
N ALA A 83 7.21 21.76 3.78
CA ALA A 83 8.13 22.41 4.71
C ALA A 83 9.60 22.09 4.40
N LEU A 84 9.90 20.82 4.10
CA LEU A 84 11.25 20.40 3.70
C LEU A 84 11.68 21.07 2.40
N THR A 85 10.78 21.16 1.41
CA THR A 85 11.07 21.79 0.11
C THR A 85 11.32 23.28 0.28
N ALA A 86 10.53 23.97 1.10
CA ALA A 86 10.73 25.38 1.43
C ALA A 86 12.07 25.62 2.16
N TRP A 87 12.40 24.75 3.11
CA TRP A 87 13.68 24.81 3.83
C TRP A 87 14.88 24.57 2.91
N LEU A 88 14.81 23.59 2.00
CA LEU A 88 15.86 23.32 1.00
C LEU A 88 16.02 24.48 0.01
N GLY A 89 14.93 25.15 -0.37
CA GLY A 89 14.99 26.32 -1.24
C GLY A 89 15.61 27.55 -0.57
N LYS A 90 15.48 27.67 0.75
CA LYS A 90 16.05 28.77 1.53
C LYS A 90 17.54 28.57 1.86
N ASN A 91 18.00 27.33 1.97
CA ASN A 91 19.39 26.99 2.33
C ASN A 91 20.25 26.58 1.12
N ARG A 92 19.80 26.90 -0.09
CA ARG A 92 20.57 26.77 -1.34
C ARG A 92 21.09 28.13 -1.75
#